data_AF-A0A2W6ZT60-F1
#
_entry.id   AF-A0A2W6ZT60-F1
#
_cell.length_a   1.000
_cell.length_b   1.000
_cell.length_c   1.000
_cell.angle_alpha   90.00
_cell.angle_beta   90.00
_cell.angle_gamma   90.00
#
_symmetry.space_group_name_H-M   'P 1'
#
loop_
_entity.id
_entity.type
_entity.pdbx_description
1 polymer ?
#
loop_
_entity_poly.entity_id
_entity_poly.type
_entity_poly.pdbx_seq_one_letter_code
_entity_poly.pdbx_strand_id
1 'polypeptide(L)'
;NYQAEDDLEQTDAITLQVARKRNSKRPDSPALAYIKQTTRHFIETVFSGITAQFPKSIHAVTMDGFLLKVSAFIVAFTLKAAFID
;
A
#
# COMPACT_ATOMS: atom_id res chain seq x y z
N ASN A 1 0.82 -18.63 -16.02
CA ASN A 1 1.98 -18.60 -16.93
C ASN A 1 3.10 -17.89 -16.17
N TYR A 2 4.31 -18.46 -16.11
CA TYR A 2 5.46 -17.93 -15.35
C TYR A 2 6.54 -17.32 -16.26
N GLN A 3 6.25 -17.21 -17.57
CA GLN A 3 7.22 -16.78 -18.59
C GLN A 3 8.00 -15.52 -18.21
N ALA A 4 7.33 -14.47 -17.71
CA ALA A 4 8.00 -13.23 -17.34
C ALA A 4 9.01 -13.40 -16.18
N GLU A 5 8.75 -14.31 -15.24
CA GLU A 5 9.70 -14.61 -14.16
C GLU A 5 10.90 -15.39 -14.70
N ASP A 6 10.64 -16.33 -15.60
CA ASP A 6 11.67 -17.16 -16.24
C ASP A 6 12.56 -16.31 -17.16
N ASP A 7 11.99 -15.37 -17.93
CA ASP A 7 12.72 -14.45 -18.82
C ASP A 7 13.64 -13.51 -18.03
N LEU A 8 13.17 -12.97 -16.90
CA LEU A 8 13.95 -12.08 -16.03
C LEU A 8 15.09 -12.82 -15.32
N GLU A 9 14.85 -14.07 -14.92
CA GLU A 9 15.89 -14.90 -14.32
C GLU A 9 16.96 -15.25 -15.37
N GLN A 10 16.55 -15.59 -16.60
CA GLN A 10 17.47 -15.99 -17.67
C GLN A 10 18.26 -14.83 -18.28
N THR A 11 17.65 -13.65 -18.43
CA THR A 11 18.27 -12.51 -19.12
C THR A 11 19.11 -11.66 -18.16
N ASP A 12 18.56 -11.37 -16.99
CA ASP A 12 19.12 -10.36 -16.07
C ASP A 12 19.56 -10.96 -14.72
N ALA A 13 19.43 -12.27 -14.53
CA ALA A 13 19.65 -12.94 -13.24
C ALA A 13 18.80 -12.36 -12.10
N ILE A 14 17.60 -11.86 -12.42
CA ILE A 14 16.67 -11.25 -11.45
C ILE A 14 15.65 -12.30 -11.00
N THR A 15 15.70 -12.68 -9.72
CA THR A 15 14.69 -13.55 -9.11
C THR A 15 13.56 -12.75 -8.47
N LEU A 16 12.33 -12.93 -8.96
CA LEU A 16 11.16 -12.26 -8.40
C LEU A 16 10.68 -12.93 -7.10
N GLN A 17 10.71 -12.18 -5.99
CA GLN A 17 10.28 -12.63 -4.66
C GLN A 17 8.80 -12.31 -4.36
N VAL A 18 7.93 -12.50 -5.35
CA VAL A 18 6.48 -12.24 -5.20
C VAL A 18 5.84 -13.19 -4.19
N ALA A 19 4.86 -12.68 -3.44
CA ALA A 19 4.03 -13.49 -2.56
C ALA A 19 3.12 -14.42 -3.40
N ARG A 20 3.24 -15.73 -3.18
CA ARG A 20 2.51 -16.74 -3.95
C ARG A 20 1.11 -16.97 -3.40
N LYS A 21 0.14 -17.19 -4.29
CA LYS A 21 -1.21 -17.65 -3.92
C LYS A 21 -1.16 -19.11 -3.44
N ARG A 22 -2.12 -19.51 -2.59
CA ARG A 22 -2.23 -20.87 -2.04
C ARG A 22 -2.24 -21.98 -3.09
N ASN A 23 -2.78 -21.72 -4.27
CA ASN A 23 -2.86 -22.67 -5.39
C ASN A 23 -1.75 -22.49 -6.45
N SER A 24 -0.65 -21.80 -6.11
CA SER A 24 0.50 -21.64 -7.01
C SER A 24 1.14 -22.98 -7.33
N LYS A 25 1.54 -23.19 -8.59
CA LYS A 25 2.34 -24.35 -9.01
C LYS A 25 3.78 -24.30 -8.51
N ARG A 26 4.25 -23.10 -8.16
CA ARG A 26 5.55 -22.81 -7.52
C ARG A 26 5.27 -22.22 -6.14
N PRO A 27 4.94 -23.03 -5.12
CA PRO A 27 4.67 -22.53 -3.78
C PRO A 27 5.98 -22.13 -3.08
N ASP A 28 5.89 -21.12 -2.21
CA ASP A 28 7.01 -20.75 -1.35
C ASP A 28 7.21 -21.81 -0.24
N SER A 29 8.44 -21.91 0.27
CA SER A 29 8.68 -22.67 1.50
C SER A 29 7.97 -21.98 2.69
N PRO A 30 7.61 -22.72 3.76
CA PRO A 30 6.94 -22.12 4.92
C PRO A 30 7.70 -20.94 5.54
N ALA A 31 9.03 -21.03 5.60
CA ALA A 31 9.88 -19.95 6.12
C ALA A 31 9.85 -18.70 5.23
N LEU A 32 9.95 -18.87 3.90
CA LEU A 32 9.88 -17.74 2.96
C LEU A 32 8.48 -17.10 2.96
N ALA A 33 7.43 -17.92 3.00
CA ALA A 33 6.06 -17.45 3.11
C ALA A 33 5.85 -16.60 4.38
N TYR A 34 6.38 -17.05 5.52
CA TYR A 34 6.32 -16.30 6.77
C TYR A 34 7.05 -14.95 6.67
N ILE A 35 8.27 -14.92 6.13
CA ILE A 35 9.04 -13.67 5.97
C ILE A 35 8.29 -12.69 5.06
N LYS A 36 7.80 -13.15 3.91
CA LYS A 36 7.01 -12.34 2.97
C LYS A 36 5.74 -11.80 3.62
N GLN A 37 5.02 -12.65 4.37
CA GLN A 37 3.78 -12.26 5.04
C GLN A 37 4.02 -11.22 6.14
N THR A 38 5.00 -11.43 7.01
CA THR A 38 5.34 -10.50 8.10
C THR A 38 5.78 -9.14 7.55
N THR A 39 6.58 -9.15 6.48
CA THR A 39 7.01 -7.92 5.80
C THR A 39 5.83 -7.16 5.20
N ARG A 40 4.94 -7.86 4.48
CA ARG A 40 3.72 -7.27 3.91
C ARG A 40 2.81 -6.70 4.99
N HIS A 41 2.57 -7.45 6.07
CA HIS A 41 1.71 -7.03 7.16
C HIS A 41 2.20 -5.74 7.82
N PHE A 42 3.52 -5.61 8.04
CA PHE A 42 4.11 -4.38 8.54
C PHE A 42 3.81 -3.20 7.62
N ILE A 43 4.09 -3.34 6.32
CA ILE A 43 3.83 -2.31 5.32
C ILE A 43 2.34 -1.92 5.32
N GLU A 44 1.44 -2.89 5.25
CA GLU A 44 -0.01 -2.67 5.26
C GLU A 44 -0.48 -1.97 6.54
N THR A 45 0.08 -2.32 7.69
CA THR A 45 -0.24 -1.69 8.99
C THR A 45 0.20 -0.23 9.00
N VAL A 46 1.42 0.06 8.55
CA VAL A 46 1.93 1.45 8.47
C VAL A 46 1.09 2.29 7.52
N PHE A 47 0.81 1.78 6.32
CA PHE A 47 -0.03 2.49 5.36
C PHE A 47 -1.48 2.65 5.84
N SER A 48 -2.03 1.67 6.56
CA SER A 48 -3.32 1.80 7.23
C SER A 48 -3.31 2.94 8.25
N GLY A 49 -2.27 3.05 9.08
CA GLY A 49 -2.10 4.15 10.02
C GLY A 49 -1.99 5.52 9.34
N ILE A 50 -1.23 5.61 8.24
CA ILE A 50 -1.12 6.84 7.43
C ILE A 50 -2.49 7.21 6.85
N THR A 51 -3.13 6.28 6.14
CA THR A 51 -4.42 6.50 5.47
C THR A 51 -5.56 6.78 6.43
N ALA A 52 -5.51 6.30 7.66
CA ALA A 52 -6.49 6.60 8.70
C ALA A 52 -6.55 8.10 9.06
N GLN A 53 -5.48 8.85 8.81
CA GLN A 53 -5.46 10.31 9.02
C GLN A 53 -6.13 11.10 7.89
N PHE A 54 -6.39 10.46 6.74
CA PHE A 54 -7.03 11.08 5.59
C PHE A 54 -8.53 10.77 5.55
N PRO A 55 -9.37 11.67 5.02
CA PRO A 55 -10.75 11.35 4.73
C PRO A 55 -10.81 10.23 3.67
N LYS A 56 -11.56 9.16 3.94
CA LYS A 56 -11.72 8.02 3.01
C LYS A 56 -12.32 8.42 1.67
N SER A 57 -13.16 9.46 1.67
CA SER A 57 -13.72 10.07 0.47
C SER A 57 -14.08 11.52 0.74
N ILE A 58 -13.96 12.36 -0.29
CA ILE A 58 -14.43 13.74 -0.27
C ILE A 58 -15.58 13.84 -1.25
N HIS A 59 -16.81 13.69 -0.75
CA HIS A 59 -17.99 13.84 -1.59
C HIS A 59 -18.31 15.33 -1.79
N ALA A 60 -18.32 15.82 -3.02
CA ALA A 60 -18.73 17.19 -3.36
C ALA A 60 -19.47 17.21 -4.70
N VAL A 61 -20.52 18.01 -4.78
CA VAL A 61 -21.40 18.11 -5.97
C VAL A 61 -20.91 19.19 -6.94
N THR A 62 -20.12 20.15 -6.46
CA THR A 62 -19.52 21.23 -7.25
C THR A 62 -18.02 21.29 -7.03
N MET A 63 -17.29 21.88 -7.98
CA MET A 63 -15.84 22.09 -7.86
C MET A 63 -15.49 22.95 -6.64
N ASP A 64 -16.21 24.06 -6.44
CA ASP A 64 -15.98 24.96 -5.30
C ASP A 64 -16.21 24.23 -3.97
N GLY A 65 -17.24 23.38 -3.91
CA GLY A 65 -17.51 22.54 -2.74
C GLY A 65 -16.41 21.51 -2.48
N PHE A 66 -15.77 20.99 -3.53
CA PHE A 66 -14.62 20.10 -3.39
C PHE A 66 -13.39 20.85 -2.86
N LEU A 67 -13.05 21.98 -3.47
CA LEU A 67 -11.92 22.82 -3.07
C LEU A 67 -12.06 23.31 -1.62
N LEU A 68 -13.26 23.69 -1.20
CA LEU A 68 -13.54 24.08 0.18
C LEU A 68 -13.26 22.92 1.15
N LYS A 69 -13.71 21.71 0.84
CA LYS A 69 -13.49 20.53 1.70
C LYS A 69 -12.02 20.13 1.79
N VAL A 70 -11.30 20.16 0.67
CA VAL A 70 -9.85 19.91 0.64
C VAL A 70 -9.12 20.97 1.47
N SER A 71 -9.43 22.25 1.28
CA SER A 71 -8.81 23.35 2.04
C SER A 71 -9.07 23.21 3.53
N ALA A 72 -10.31 22.91 3.93
CA ALA A 72 -10.67 22.68 5.33
C ALA A 72 -9.90 21.50 5.94
N PHE A 73 -9.72 20.40 5.19
CA PHE A 73 -8.91 19.27 5.64
C PHE A 73 -7.45 19.68 5.87
N ILE A 74 -6.83 20.40 4.92
CA ILE A 74 -5.45 20.88 5.05
C ILE A 74 -5.31 21.77 6.29
N VAL A 75 -6.21 22.74 6.47
CA VAL A 75 -6.20 23.63 7.64
C VAL A 75 -6.34 22.81 8.94
N ALA A 76 -7.34 21.93 9.03
CA ALA A 76 -7.53 21.11 10.23
C ALA A 76 -6.32 20.21 10.53
N PHE A 77 -5.71 19.61 9.50
CA PHE A 77 -4.51 18.80 9.64
C PHE A 77 -3.31 19.62 10.14
N THR A 78 -3.11 20.83 9.59
CA THR A 78 -2.03 21.72 10.05
C THR A 78 -2.24 22.21 11.48
N LEU A 79 -3.49 22.51 11.88
CA LEU A 79 -3.81 22.91 13.25
C LEU A 79 -3.57 21.77 14.23
N LYS A 80 -3.97 20.54 13.88
CA LYS A 80 -3.69 19.35 14.68
C LYS A 80 -2.19 19.19 14.91
N ALA A 81 -1.41 19.24 13.83
CA ALA A 81 0.05 19.11 13.88
C ALA A 81 0.76 20.25 14.64
N ALA A 82 0.15 21.44 14.73
CA ALA A 82 0.75 22.60 15.39
C ALA A 82 0.40 22.72 16.88
N PHE A 83 -0.76 22.20 17.31
CA PHE A 83 -1.32 22.50 18.63
C PHE A 83 -1.86 21.31 19.43
N ILE A 84 -2.06 20.15 18.81
CA ILE A 84 -2.72 18.99 19.45
C ILE A 84 -1.77 17.81 19.62
N ASP A 85 -0.88 17.59 18.63
CA ASP A 85 0.18 16.58 18.66
C ASP A 85 1.50 17.17 19.19
#